data_AF-A0A364NSF9-F1
#
_entry.id   AF-A0A364NSF9-F1
#
_cell.length_a   1.000
_cell.length_b   1.000
_cell.length_c   1.000
_cell.angle_alpha   90.00
_cell.angle_beta   90.00
_cell.angle_gamma   90.00
#
_symmetry.space_group_name_H-M   'P 1'
#
loop_
_entity.id
_entity.type
_entity.pdbx_description
1 polymer ?
#
loop_
_entity_poly.entity_id
_entity_poly.type
_entity_poly.pdbx_seq_one_letter_code
_entity_poly.pdbx_strand_id
1 'polypeptide(L)'
;VGEVLHRHKMAKHFDLTIGDASFSFRRKAEAIAAEAALDGLYVVRTNLSAEVMGDAETVTAYKSLSRVERAFRSIKTVDLEIRPIFHWASPRVKAHVFLCMLAYHVEHHMRSKLAPLLYDDTDRETAARMRNSAVAKAQRSPSAVRKETTGRTEDRLPVQSFQSLLGDLATYCRIQATTPLNENYVFTLTS
;
A
#
# COMPACT_ATOMS: atom_id res chain seq x y z
N VAL A 1 -21.85 26.88 21.73
CA VAL A 1 -22.65 26.30 20.61
C VAL A 1 -21.77 25.87 19.43
N GLY A 2 -20.88 26.73 18.91
CA GLY A 2 -19.98 26.37 17.79
C GLY A 2 -19.08 25.14 18.03
N GLU A 3 -18.58 24.97 19.27
CA GLU A 3 -17.71 23.84 19.64
C GLU A 3 -18.41 22.47 19.58
N VAL A 4 -19.71 22.42 19.94
CA VAL A 4 -20.51 21.19 19.94
C VAL A 4 -20.83 20.73 18.51
N LEU A 5 -21.09 21.68 17.60
CA LEU A 5 -21.35 21.39 16.19
C LEU A 5 -20.11 20.86 15.47
N HIS A 6 -18.94 21.38 15.82
CA HIS A 6 -17.66 20.94 15.25
C HIS A 6 -17.29 19.54 15.72
N ARG A 7 -17.54 19.23 16.99
CA ARG A 7 -17.25 17.91 17.59
C ARG A 7 -18.05 16.78 16.93
N HIS A 8 -19.32 17.02 16.60
CA HIS A 8 -20.20 15.99 16.03
C HIS A 8 -20.35 16.06 14.49
N LYS A 9 -19.69 17.01 13.80
CA LYS A 9 -19.81 17.21 12.34
C LYS A 9 -21.25 17.38 11.84
N MET A 10 -22.15 17.86 12.71
CA MET A 10 -23.59 17.99 12.42
C MET A 10 -23.97 19.35 11.81
N ALA A 11 -23.01 20.26 11.63
CA ALA A 11 -23.26 21.61 11.12
C ALA A 11 -23.98 21.65 9.75
N LYS A 12 -23.80 20.62 8.92
CA LYS A 12 -24.48 20.48 7.61
C LYS A 12 -26.00 20.23 7.71
N HIS A 13 -26.50 19.83 8.88
CA HIS A 13 -27.90 19.41 9.11
C HIS A 13 -28.79 20.47 9.76
N PHE A 14 -28.19 21.58 10.21
CA PHE A 14 -28.90 22.61 10.97
C PHE A 14 -28.59 24.00 10.42
N ASP A 15 -29.62 24.82 10.26
CA ASP A 15 -29.48 26.27 10.23
C ASP A 15 -29.54 26.80 11.65
N LEU A 16 -28.61 27.70 11.98
CA LEU A 16 -28.48 28.27 13.31
C LEU A 16 -28.49 29.78 13.16
N THR A 17 -29.34 30.42 13.94
CA THR A 17 -29.34 31.88 14.08
C THR A 17 -29.00 32.18 15.52
N ILE A 18 -27.84 32.81 15.73
CA ILE A 18 -27.35 33.24 17.04
C ILE A 18 -27.39 34.77 17.02
N GLY A 19 -28.29 35.36 17.81
CA GLY A 19 -28.34 36.78 18.11
C GLY A 19 -27.83 37.07 19.52
N ASP A 20 -27.74 38.35 19.89
CA ASP A 20 -27.13 38.78 21.16
C ASP A 20 -27.82 38.23 22.42
N ALA A 21 -29.13 37.94 22.34
CA ALA A 21 -29.92 37.33 23.42
C ALA A 21 -30.84 36.20 22.92
N SER A 22 -30.67 35.73 21.68
CA SER A 22 -31.55 34.73 21.08
C SER A 22 -30.79 33.65 20.35
N PHE A 23 -31.29 32.43 20.45
CA PHE A 23 -30.78 31.28 19.74
C PHE A 23 -31.94 30.55 19.10
N SER A 24 -31.94 30.44 17.77
CA SER A 24 -32.88 29.60 17.04
C SER A 24 -32.12 28.63 16.16
N PHE A 25 -32.73 27.45 15.98
CA PHE A 25 -32.19 26.44 15.09
C PHE A 25 -33.33 25.83 14.26
N ARG A 26 -33.01 25.46 13.02
CA ARG A 26 -33.91 24.74 12.13
C ARG A 26 -33.19 23.54 11.54
N ARG A 27 -33.85 22.39 11.57
CA ARG A 27 -33.36 21.19 10.88
C ARG A 27 -33.55 21.36 9.37
N LYS A 28 -32.50 21.07 8.60
CA LYS A 28 -32.56 20.96 7.14
C LYS A 28 -33.13 19.59 6.77
N ALA A 29 -34.46 19.47 6.81
CA ALA A 29 -35.13 18.18 6.59
C ALA A 29 -34.73 17.50 5.28
N GLU A 30 -34.56 18.26 4.19
CA GLU A 30 -34.12 17.75 2.90
C GLU A 30 -32.67 17.24 2.93
N ALA A 31 -31.73 17.98 3.54
CA ALA A 31 -30.34 17.56 3.66
C ALA A 31 -30.19 16.32 4.55
N ILE A 32 -30.96 16.25 5.64
CA ILE A 32 -31.02 15.10 6.53
C ILE A 32 -31.61 13.89 5.78
N ALA A 33 -32.69 14.07 5.01
CA ALA A 33 -33.31 13.00 4.24
C ALA A 33 -32.38 12.49 3.12
N ALA A 34 -31.69 13.39 2.43
CA ALA A 34 -30.71 13.05 1.40
C ALA A 34 -29.51 12.27 1.98
N GLU A 35 -29.03 12.66 3.16
CA GLU A 35 -27.96 11.93 3.84
C GLU A 35 -28.42 10.59 4.39
N ALA A 36 -29.62 10.53 4.99
CA ALA A 36 -30.21 9.27 5.45
C ALA A 36 -30.48 8.29 4.30
N ALA A 37 -30.80 8.80 3.10
CA ALA A 37 -30.92 7.97 1.90
C ALA A 37 -29.58 7.38 1.43
N LEU A 38 -28.46 7.97 1.84
CA LEU A 38 -27.10 7.52 1.54
C LEU A 38 -26.45 6.79 2.73
N ASP A 39 -27.16 6.65 3.84
CA ASP A 39 -26.62 6.03 5.05
C ASP A 39 -26.38 4.54 4.81
N GLY A 40 -25.13 4.09 4.99
CA GLY A 40 -24.69 2.74 4.63
C GLY A 40 -24.26 2.56 3.16
N LEU A 41 -24.39 3.60 2.32
CA LEU A 41 -23.88 3.60 0.95
C LEU A 41 -22.51 4.29 0.88
N TYR A 42 -21.56 3.64 0.22
CA TYR A 42 -20.23 4.22 -0.02
C TYR A 42 -20.16 4.78 -1.43
N VAL A 43 -20.19 6.11 -1.57
CA VAL A 43 -20.18 6.79 -2.87
C VAL A 43 -18.76 7.25 -3.22
N VAL A 44 -18.25 6.83 -4.38
CA VAL A 44 -17.02 7.36 -4.96
C VAL A 44 -17.38 8.38 -6.03
N ARG A 45 -16.92 9.62 -5.85
CA ARG A 45 -17.07 10.69 -6.84
C ARG A 45 -15.75 10.93 -7.55
N THR A 46 -15.78 10.95 -8.87
CA THR A 46 -14.64 11.31 -9.74
C THR A 46 -15.01 12.52 -10.61
N ASN A 47 -14.00 13.26 -11.06
CA ASN A 47 -14.14 14.33 -12.06
C ASN A 47 -13.94 13.81 -13.49
N LEU A 48 -13.64 12.53 -13.66
CA LEU A 48 -13.51 11.88 -14.97
C LEU A 48 -14.90 11.57 -15.55
N SER A 49 -15.04 11.66 -16.87
CA SER A 49 -16.27 11.24 -17.54
C SER A 49 -16.38 9.72 -17.59
N ALA A 50 -17.60 9.20 -17.75
CA ALA A 50 -17.84 7.77 -17.89
C ALA A 50 -17.20 7.16 -19.16
N GLU A 51 -16.94 7.98 -20.18
CA GLU A 51 -16.19 7.58 -21.37
C GLU A 51 -14.70 7.31 -21.07
N VAL A 52 -14.14 8.03 -20.09
CA VAL A 52 -12.74 7.88 -19.68
C VAL A 52 -12.58 6.78 -18.63
N MET A 53 -13.51 6.67 -17.69
CA MET A 53 -13.45 5.67 -16.62
C MET A 53 -14.85 5.31 -16.14
N GLY A 54 -15.23 4.04 -16.33
CA GLY A 54 -16.52 3.53 -15.86
C GLY A 54 -16.59 3.36 -14.34
N ASP A 55 -17.78 3.07 -13.82
CA ASP A 55 -18.04 2.97 -12.37
C ASP A 55 -17.15 1.94 -11.67
N ALA A 56 -17.07 0.72 -12.22
CA ALA A 56 -16.29 -0.37 -11.64
C ALA A 56 -14.78 -0.06 -11.63
N GLU A 57 -14.30 0.62 -12.66
CA GLU A 57 -12.91 1.03 -12.81
C GLU A 57 -12.58 2.17 -11.84
N THR A 58 -13.49 3.14 -11.68
CA THR A 58 -13.40 4.21 -10.68
C THR A 58 -13.30 3.65 -9.25
N VAL A 59 -14.16 2.70 -8.89
CA VAL A 59 -14.12 2.05 -7.57
C VAL A 59 -12.82 1.25 -7.38
N THR A 60 -12.33 0.60 -8.43
CA THR A 60 -11.06 -0.16 -8.39
C THR A 60 -9.87 0.77 -8.20
N ALA A 61 -9.81 1.87 -8.96
CA ALA A 61 -8.79 2.91 -8.83
C ALA A 61 -8.79 3.51 -7.42
N TYR A 62 -9.97 3.87 -6.90
CA TYR A 62 -10.11 4.37 -5.53
C TYR A 62 -9.56 3.37 -4.49
N LYS A 63 -9.95 2.09 -4.58
CA LYS A 63 -9.47 1.06 -3.66
C LYS A 63 -7.97 0.77 -3.79
N SER A 64 -7.36 1.07 -4.94
CA SER A 64 -5.91 0.93 -5.13
C SER A 64 -5.11 1.88 -4.24
N LEU A 65 -5.73 2.92 -3.64
CA LEU A 65 -5.11 3.79 -2.63
C LEU A 65 -4.62 3.01 -1.41
N SER A 66 -5.24 1.87 -1.09
CA SER A 66 -4.75 0.95 -0.06
C SER A 66 -3.31 0.45 -0.31
N ARG A 67 -2.81 0.51 -1.55
CA ARG A 67 -1.39 0.24 -1.87
C ARG A 67 -0.47 1.28 -1.24
N VAL A 68 -0.90 2.53 -1.19
CA VAL A 68 -0.16 3.63 -0.56
C VAL A 68 -0.15 3.43 0.96
N GLU A 69 -1.29 3.07 1.56
CA GLU A 69 -1.34 2.73 2.99
C GLU A 69 -0.44 1.55 3.35
N ARG A 70 -0.40 0.53 2.49
CA ARG A 70 0.52 -0.60 2.63
C ARG A 70 1.97 -0.14 2.55
N ALA A 71 2.32 0.74 1.60
CA ALA A 71 3.65 1.33 1.51
C ALA A 71 4.04 2.05 2.83
N PHE A 72 3.15 2.89 3.35
CA PHE A 72 3.35 3.55 4.64
C PHE A 72 3.46 2.56 5.81
N ARG A 73 2.75 1.44 5.77
CA ARG A 73 2.85 0.39 6.78
C ARG A 73 4.19 -0.34 6.69
N SER A 74 4.65 -0.74 5.50
CA SER A 74 5.95 -1.38 5.29
C SER A 74 7.08 -0.50 5.82
N ILE A 75 7.03 0.79 5.47
CA ILE A 75 7.95 1.82 5.96
C ILE A 75 7.96 1.89 7.50
N LYS A 76 6.80 1.75 8.16
CA LYS A 76 6.68 1.88 9.63
C LYS A 76 7.01 0.61 10.41
N THR A 77 6.72 -0.58 9.89
CA THR A 77 6.54 -1.78 10.73
C THR A 77 7.36 -3.00 10.32
N VAL A 78 7.78 -3.15 9.07
CA VAL A 78 8.23 -4.48 8.59
C VAL A 78 9.72 -4.54 8.28
N ASP A 79 10.31 -3.53 7.61
CA ASP A 79 11.70 -3.67 7.11
C ASP A 79 12.61 -2.45 7.36
N LEU A 80 12.06 -1.26 7.57
CA LEU A 80 12.86 -0.02 7.62
C LEU A 80 13.02 0.60 8.99
N GLU A 81 12.31 0.07 9.99
CA GLU A 81 12.29 0.60 11.36
C GLU A 81 12.29 2.14 11.42
N ILE A 82 11.25 2.81 10.89
CA ILE A 82 10.87 4.16 11.40
C ILE A 82 10.35 4.02 12.84
N ARG A 83 11.11 3.34 13.71
CA ARG A 83 11.01 3.64 15.13
C ARG A 83 11.69 5.00 15.31
N PRO A 84 11.14 5.86 16.18
CA PRO A 84 11.71 7.17 16.36
C PRO A 84 13.16 7.05 16.86
N ILE A 85 14.12 7.28 15.98
CA ILE A 85 15.36 7.91 16.39
C ILE A 85 14.89 9.29 16.82
N PHE A 86 14.97 9.62 18.12
CA PHE A 86 14.43 10.86 18.68
C PHE A 86 15.13 12.08 18.06
N HIS A 87 14.69 12.47 16.86
CA HIS A 87 15.21 13.57 16.09
C HIS A 87 14.43 14.82 16.48
N TRP A 88 15.07 15.70 17.23
CA TRP A 88 14.47 16.95 17.71
C TRP A 88 14.70 18.13 16.74
N ALA A 89 15.65 17.99 15.82
CA ALA A 89 15.99 19.02 14.83
C ALA A 89 15.29 18.75 13.49
N SER A 90 14.55 19.75 12.99
CA SER A 90 13.80 19.68 11.71
C SER A 90 14.60 19.12 10.53
N PRO A 91 15.87 19.49 10.29
CA PRO A 91 16.66 18.91 9.19
C PRO A 91 16.89 17.40 9.32
N ARG A 92 17.11 16.90 10.55
CA ARG A 92 17.37 15.46 10.81
C ARG A 92 16.12 14.63 10.57
N VAL A 93 14.95 15.15 10.96
CA VAL A 93 13.65 14.52 10.69
C VAL A 93 13.44 14.39 9.17
N LYS A 94 13.66 15.46 8.41
CA LYS A 94 13.52 15.44 6.94
C LYS A 94 14.47 14.43 6.29
N ALA A 95 15.74 14.42 6.70
CA ALA A 95 16.73 13.49 6.18
C ALA A 95 16.36 12.02 6.46
N HIS A 96 15.92 11.71 7.68
CA HIS A 96 15.50 10.36 8.05
C HIS A 96 14.30 9.89 7.22
N VAL A 97 13.26 10.72 7.10
CA VAL A 97 12.08 10.40 6.27
C VAL A 97 12.49 10.18 4.81
N PHE A 98 13.39 11.00 4.27
CA PHE A 98 13.89 10.84 2.91
C PHE A 98 14.64 9.52 2.70
N LEU A 99 15.57 9.18 3.61
CA LEU A 99 16.29 7.91 3.56
C LEU A 99 15.33 6.71 3.64
N CYS A 100 14.28 6.81 4.46
CA CYS A 100 13.28 5.77 4.54
C CYS A 100 12.45 5.64 3.25
N MET A 101 12.11 6.75 2.60
CA MET A 101 11.44 6.68 1.29
C MET A 101 12.34 6.03 0.23
N LEU A 102 13.65 6.32 0.24
CA LEU A 102 14.61 5.70 -0.66
C LEU A 102 14.77 4.20 -0.41
N ALA A 103 14.97 3.79 0.84
CA ALA A 103 15.16 2.37 1.15
C ALA A 103 13.88 1.56 0.87
N TYR A 104 12.69 2.11 1.13
CA TYR A 104 11.43 1.50 0.68
C TYR A 104 11.35 1.39 -0.85
N HIS A 105 11.80 2.40 -1.59
CA HIS A 105 11.82 2.34 -3.05
C HIS A 105 12.70 1.20 -3.57
N VAL A 106 13.90 1.02 -2.99
CA VAL A 106 14.77 -0.11 -3.31
C VAL A 106 14.11 -1.44 -2.96
N GLU A 107 13.58 -1.57 -1.75
CA GLU A 107 12.88 -2.77 -1.28
C GLU A 107 11.72 -3.15 -2.21
N HIS A 108 10.91 -2.16 -2.62
CA HIS A 108 9.80 -2.34 -3.55
C HIS A 108 10.27 -2.93 -4.88
N HIS A 109 11.35 -2.38 -5.45
CA HIS A 109 11.93 -2.88 -6.69
C HIS A 109 12.52 -4.29 -6.53
N MET A 110 13.18 -4.57 -5.41
CA MET A 110 13.70 -5.91 -5.12
C MET A 110 12.58 -6.93 -5.00
N ARG A 111 11.53 -6.64 -4.21
CA ARG A 111 10.35 -7.51 -4.08
C ARG A 111 9.68 -7.76 -5.42
N SER A 112 9.54 -6.73 -6.27
CA SER A 112 9.00 -6.87 -7.62
C SER A 112 9.81 -7.85 -8.48
N LYS A 113 11.14 -7.71 -8.47
CA LYS A 113 12.04 -8.60 -9.24
C LYS A 113 12.12 -10.01 -8.67
N LEU A 114 12.04 -10.16 -7.34
CA LEU A 114 12.17 -11.43 -6.63
C LEU A 114 10.82 -12.11 -6.36
N ALA A 115 9.70 -11.51 -6.77
CA ALA A 115 8.34 -12.02 -6.56
C ALA A 115 8.15 -13.51 -6.92
N PRO A 116 8.81 -14.08 -7.95
CA PRO A 116 8.72 -15.51 -8.22
C PRO A 116 9.18 -16.40 -7.05
N LEU A 117 10.21 -15.97 -6.30
CA LEU A 117 10.81 -16.68 -5.16
C LEU A 117 10.15 -16.35 -3.81
N LEU A 118 9.32 -15.31 -3.77
CA LEU A 118 8.60 -14.89 -2.57
C LEU A 118 7.20 -15.50 -2.51
N TYR A 119 6.56 -15.40 -1.34
CA TYR A 119 5.13 -15.71 -1.14
C TYR A 119 4.17 -14.71 -1.84
N ASP A 120 4.72 -13.81 -2.64
CA ASP A 120 3.95 -12.85 -3.42
C ASP A 120 3.15 -13.55 -4.53
N ASP A 121 1.92 -13.07 -4.71
CA ASP A 121 1.06 -13.48 -5.81
C ASP A 121 1.54 -12.80 -7.10
N THR A 122 2.16 -13.60 -7.97
CA THR A 122 2.67 -13.19 -9.28
C THR A 122 1.59 -13.17 -10.36
N ASP A 123 0.47 -13.87 -10.16
CA ASP A 123 -0.64 -13.95 -11.12
C ASP A 123 -1.85 -13.13 -10.64
N ARG A 124 -1.61 -11.83 -10.50
CA ARG A 124 -2.63 -10.88 -10.04
C ARG A 124 -3.78 -10.72 -11.02
N GLU A 125 -3.54 -10.96 -12.31
CA GLU A 125 -4.57 -10.88 -13.34
C GLU A 125 -5.58 -12.01 -13.19
N THR A 126 -5.12 -13.25 -13.00
CA THR A 126 -6.04 -14.37 -12.72
C THR A 126 -6.78 -14.15 -11.42
N ALA A 127 -6.09 -13.71 -10.36
CA ALA A 127 -6.73 -13.34 -9.10
C ALA A 127 -7.82 -12.25 -9.27
N ALA A 128 -7.58 -11.27 -10.14
CA ALA A 128 -8.55 -10.23 -10.47
C ALA A 128 -9.72 -10.76 -11.30
N ARG A 129 -9.49 -11.64 -12.28
CA ARG A 129 -10.54 -12.29 -13.09
C ARG A 129 -11.47 -13.19 -12.26
N MET A 130 -10.93 -13.85 -11.23
CA MET A 130 -11.72 -14.67 -10.30
C MET A 130 -12.62 -13.84 -9.37
N ARG A 131 -12.43 -12.52 -9.33
CA ARG A 131 -13.16 -11.63 -8.45
C ARG A 131 -14.41 -11.08 -9.16
N ASN A 132 -15.58 -11.48 -8.69
CA ASN A 132 -16.86 -11.10 -9.28
C ASN A 132 -17.28 -9.62 -9.05
N SER A 133 -16.54 -8.85 -8.24
CA SER A 133 -16.82 -7.44 -7.97
C SER A 133 -15.61 -6.69 -7.42
N ALA A 134 -15.44 -5.43 -7.85
CA ALA A 134 -14.45 -4.50 -7.31
C ALA A 134 -14.60 -4.22 -5.81
N VAL A 135 -15.74 -4.59 -5.20
CA VAL A 135 -15.98 -4.41 -3.76
C VAL A 135 -15.72 -5.69 -2.95
N ALA A 136 -15.85 -6.87 -3.56
CA ALA A 136 -15.67 -8.17 -2.91
C ALA A 136 -14.25 -8.36 -2.32
N LYS A 137 -14.04 -9.31 -1.41
CA LYS A 137 -12.70 -9.57 -0.87
C LYS A 137 -11.72 -9.96 -2.00
N ALA A 138 -10.46 -9.55 -1.86
CA ALA A 138 -9.41 -9.98 -2.79
C ALA A 138 -9.22 -11.50 -2.68
N GLN A 139 -9.11 -12.17 -3.82
CA GLN A 139 -8.82 -13.60 -3.89
C GLN A 139 -7.34 -13.78 -4.23
N ARG A 140 -6.76 -14.92 -3.81
CA ARG A 140 -5.42 -15.33 -4.22
C ARG A 140 -5.52 -16.18 -5.49
N SER A 141 -4.54 -16.05 -6.38
CA SER A 141 -4.45 -16.90 -7.56
C SER A 141 -4.19 -18.36 -7.18
N PRO A 142 -4.55 -19.32 -8.05
CA PRO A 142 -4.24 -20.74 -7.82
C PRO A 142 -2.73 -20.99 -7.65
N SER A 143 -1.88 -20.24 -8.37
CA SER A 143 -0.42 -20.35 -8.25
C SER A 143 0.08 -19.87 -6.88
N ALA A 144 -0.49 -18.78 -6.34
CA ALA A 144 -0.16 -18.31 -5.00
C ALA A 144 -0.60 -19.28 -3.91
N VAL A 145 -1.79 -19.88 -4.04
CA VAL A 145 -2.27 -20.92 -3.11
C VAL A 145 -1.37 -22.15 -3.16
N ARG A 146 -0.93 -22.57 -4.36
CA ARG A 146 0.04 -23.67 -4.52
C ARG A 146 1.38 -23.36 -3.87
N LYS A 147 1.94 -22.16 -4.07
CA LYS A 147 3.20 -21.74 -3.43
C LYS A 147 3.11 -21.80 -1.90
N GLU A 148 2.01 -21.31 -1.32
CA GLU A 148 1.76 -21.36 0.12
C GLU A 148 1.62 -22.79 0.63
N THR A 149 0.85 -23.63 -0.07
CA THR A 149 0.57 -25.01 0.35
C THR A 149 1.81 -25.89 0.26
N THR A 150 2.61 -25.73 -0.79
CA THR A 150 3.77 -26.60 -1.07
C THR A 150 5.08 -26.04 -0.54
N GLY A 151 5.15 -24.75 -0.23
CA GLY A 151 6.40 -24.05 0.10
C GLY A 151 7.39 -24.04 -1.07
N ARG A 152 6.96 -24.30 -2.32
CA ARG A 152 7.84 -24.44 -3.49
C ARG A 152 7.37 -23.62 -4.69
N THR A 153 8.33 -23.11 -5.46
CA THR A 153 8.10 -22.47 -6.75
C THR A 153 7.85 -23.51 -7.85
N GLU A 154 7.50 -23.05 -9.06
CA GLU A 154 7.34 -23.94 -10.23
C GLU A 154 8.65 -24.70 -10.55
N ASP A 155 9.79 -24.03 -10.38
CA ASP A 155 11.12 -24.62 -10.56
C ASP A 155 11.57 -25.52 -9.39
N ARG A 156 10.66 -25.86 -8.46
CA ARG A 156 10.92 -26.66 -7.25
C ARG A 156 11.92 -26.03 -6.27
N LEU A 157 12.17 -24.72 -6.38
CA LEU A 157 12.95 -23.96 -5.38
C LEU A 157 12.09 -23.68 -4.14
N PRO A 158 12.69 -23.56 -2.94
CA PRO A 158 11.95 -23.16 -1.74
C PRO A 158 11.42 -21.73 -1.88
N VAL A 159 10.16 -21.51 -1.50
CA VAL A 159 9.58 -20.17 -1.39
C VAL A 159 10.00 -19.56 -0.05
N GLN A 160 10.46 -18.31 -0.09
CA GLN A 160 11.07 -17.67 1.08
C GLN A 160 10.37 -16.38 1.47
N SER A 161 10.56 -15.98 2.73
CA SER A 161 10.32 -14.60 3.14
C SER A 161 11.37 -13.68 2.49
N PHE A 162 11.06 -12.39 2.33
CA PHE A 162 12.02 -11.45 1.76
C PHE A 162 13.29 -11.34 2.59
N GLN A 163 13.19 -11.36 3.93
CA GLN A 163 14.36 -11.29 4.82
C GLN A 163 15.22 -12.55 4.73
N SER A 164 14.61 -13.74 4.67
CA SER A 164 15.35 -14.99 4.47
C SER A 164 16.07 -14.99 3.12
N LEU A 165 15.40 -14.55 2.07
CA LEU A 165 15.99 -14.45 0.74
C LEU A 165 17.14 -13.44 0.69
N LEU A 166 17.02 -12.31 1.38
CA LEU A 166 18.15 -11.38 1.53
C LEU A 166 19.29 -11.99 2.33
N GLY A 167 19.01 -12.78 3.37
CA GLY A 167 20.02 -13.53 4.12
C GLY A 167 20.80 -14.49 3.24
N ASP A 168 20.08 -15.29 2.44
CA ASP A 168 20.68 -16.21 1.48
C ASP A 168 21.45 -15.46 0.38
N LEU A 169 20.89 -14.39 -0.18
CA LEU A 169 21.58 -13.57 -1.18
C LEU A 169 22.81 -12.86 -0.63
N ALA A 170 22.82 -12.53 0.66
CA ALA A 170 23.97 -11.91 1.32
C ALA A 170 25.15 -12.88 1.48
N THR A 171 24.91 -14.20 1.43
CA THR A 171 26.02 -15.17 1.38
C THR A 171 26.61 -15.30 -0.02
N TYR A 172 25.90 -14.88 -1.07
CA TYR A 172 26.41 -14.92 -2.44
C TYR A 172 27.39 -13.78 -2.70
N CYS A 173 28.65 -14.12 -2.91
CA CYS A 173 29.70 -13.20 -3.35
C CYS A 173 30.18 -13.58 -4.75
N ARG A 174 30.22 -12.58 -5.65
CA ARG A 174 30.90 -12.72 -6.94
C ARG A 174 32.35 -12.29 -6.77
N ILE A 175 33.25 -13.26 -6.70
CA ILE A 175 34.70 -13.03 -6.66
C ILE A 175 35.23 -13.12 -8.08
N GLN A 176 35.81 -12.03 -8.57
CA GLN A 176 36.57 -12.03 -9.83
C GLN A 176 38.05 -12.03 -9.49
N ALA A 177 38.77 -13.02 -9.99
CA ALA A 177 40.20 -13.15 -9.78
C ALA A 177 40.91 -13.33 -11.12
N THR A 178 42.11 -12.76 -11.21
CA THR A 178 43.07 -13.00 -12.28
C THR A 178 44.21 -13.85 -11.74
N THR A 179 44.87 -14.60 -12.63
CA THR A 179 46.06 -15.36 -12.23
C THR A 179 47.32 -14.54 -12.51
N PRO A 180 48.38 -14.66 -11.68
CA PRO A 180 49.68 -14.04 -11.98
C PRO A 180 50.29 -14.54 -13.29
N LEU A 181 49.84 -15.70 -13.78
CA LEU A 181 50.29 -16.31 -15.02
C LEU A 181 49.71 -15.62 -16.26
N ASN A 182 48.54 -14.98 -16.14
CA ASN A 182 47.89 -14.27 -17.23
C ASN A 182 46.82 -13.30 -16.69
N GLU A 183 47.14 -12.01 -16.65
CA GLU A 183 46.25 -10.94 -16.17
C GLU A 183 45.03 -10.72 -17.08
N ASN A 184 45.08 -11.19 -18.33
CA ASN A 184 43.96 -11.07 -19.28
C ASN A 184 42.89 -12.15 -19.06
N TYR A 185 43.15 -13.17 -18.23
CA TYR A 185 42.19 -14.21 -17.89
C TYR A 185 41.57 -13.96 -16.51
N VAL A 186 40.32 -13.48 -16.52
CA VAL A 186 39.50 -13.29 -15.32
C VAL A 186 38.61 -14.52 -15.15
N PHE A 187 38.73 -15.23 -14.03
CA PHE A 187 37.75 -16.24 -13.65
C PHE A 187 36.79 -15.67 -12.60
N THR A 188 35.51 -16.01 -12.74
CA THR A 188 34.44 -15.57 -11.83
C THR A 188 34.01 -16.75 -10.97
N LEU A 189 34.23 -16.65 -9.66
CA LEU A 189 33.71 -17.56 -8.66
C LEU A 189 32.44 -16.95 -8.07
N THR A 190 31.35 -17.70 -8.07
CA THR A 190 30.14 -17.37 -7.32
C THR A 190 30.06 -18.34 -6.16
N SER A 191 30.34 -17.87 -4.94
CA SER A 191 30.17 -18.65 -3.70
C SER A 191 28.99 -18.11 -2.93
#